data_AF-A0A529SKU2-F1
#
_entry.id   AF-A0A529SKU2-F1
#
_cell.length_a   1.000
_cell.length_b   1.000
_cell.length_c   1.000
_cell.angle_alpha   90.00
_cell.angle_beta   90.00
_cell.angle_gamma   90.00
#
_symmetry.space_group_name_H-M   'P 1'
#
loop_
_entity.id
_entity.type
_entity.pdbx_description
1 polymer ?
#
loop_
_entity_poly.entity_id
_entity_poly.type
_entity_poly.pdbx_seq_one_letter_code
_entity_poly.pdbx_strand_id
1 'polypeptide(L)'
;ELVKAGKIRHLGLSNESSWGVMRFVFEAEKGAGPRVASLQNAYNLVNRTFEVNLAEVCEREQIAFLPYSPLAQGYLTGKYDHGARPQGSRSQLFNRGQRYETPNAAEVLLQYNELARSFGMEPALFANAYVASRPFVTANIVGATTIAQLETALSSVDVTWTE
;
A
#
# COMPACT_ATOMS: atom_id res chain seq x y z
N GLU A 1 -19.46 -21.37 -1.40
CA GLU A 1 -20.58 -21.47 -2.37
C GLU A 1 -20.37 -20.61 -3.62
N LEU A 2 -20.10 -19.30 -3.48
CA LEU A 2 -19.96 -18.38 -4.62
C LEU A 2 -18.89 -18.76 -5.67
N VAL A 3 -17.76 -19.35 -5.25
CA VAL A 3 -16.75 -19.91 -6.18
C VAL A 3 -17.34 -21.05 -7.00
N LYS A 4 -18.01 -22.02 -6.36
CA LYS A 4 -18.64 -23.16 -7.05
C LYS A 4 -19.73 -22.72 -8.02
N ALA A 5 -20.45 -21.65 -7.68
CA ALA A 5 -21.45 -21.04 -8.54
C ALA A 5 -20.86 -20.15 -9.66
N GLY A 6 -19.53 -20.01 -9.74
CA GLY A 6 -18.86 -19.19 -10.77
C GLY A 6 -19.03 -17.68 -10.61
N LYS A 7 -19.57 -17.20 -9.47
CA LYS A 7 -19.80 -15.77 -9.21
C LYS A 7 -18.53 -15.02 -8.82
N ILE A 8 -17.57 -15.73 -8.23
CA ILE A 8 -16.23 -15.22 -7.91
C ILE A 8 -15.19 -16.23 -8.37
N ARG A 9 -14.07 -15.75 -8.92
CA ARG A 9 -12.97 -16.63 -9.35
C ARG A 9 -12.05 -17.00 -8.19
N HIS A 10 -11.68 -16.01 -7.37
CA HIS A 10 -10.76 -16.16 -6.25
C HIS A 10 -11.26 -15.43 -5.01
N LEU A 11 -10.83 -15.92 -3.84
CA LEU A 11 -11.06 -15.28 -2.54
C LEU A 11 -9.80 -14.49 -2.15
N GLY A 12 -9.97 -13.24 -1.73
CA GLY A 12 -8.92 -12.44 -1.11
C GLY A 12 -9.36 -11.90 0.24
N LEU A 13 -8.38 -11.53 1.07
CA LEU A 13 -8.58 -10.91 2.38
C LEU A 13 -8.08 -9.46 2.37
N SER A 14 -8.52 -8.67 3.34
CA SER A 14 -8.03 -7.29 3.50
C SER A 14 -8.04 -6.87 4.98
N ASN A 15 -7.06 -6.05 5.36
CA ASN A 15 -6.85 -5.57 6.73
C ASN A 15 -6.74 -6.70 7.75
N GLU A 16 -6.09 -7.80 7.35
CA GLU A 16 -5.97 -8.98 8.20
C GLU A 16 -4.59 -9.05 8.88
N SER A 17 -4.54 -9.77 10.00
CA SER A 17 -3.35 -10.18 10.72
C SER A 17 -2.74 -11.48 10.17
N SER A 18 -1.53 -11.81 10.60
CA SER A 18 -0.92 -13.11 10.28
C SER A 18 -1.74 -14.28 10.84
N TRP A 19 -2.30 -14.13 12.05
CA TRP A 19 -3.10 -15.18 12.67
C TRP A 19 -4.34 -15.52 11.84
N GLY A 20 -5.15 -14.54 11.47
CA GLY A 20 -6.39 -14.83 10.74
C GLY A 20 -6.11 -15.27 9.31
N VAL A 21 -5.09 -14.74 8.62
CA VAL A 21 -4.63 -15.30 7.34
C VAL A 21 -4.34 -16.79 7.47
N MET A 22 -3.54 -17.19 8.46
CA MET A 22 -3.23 -18.60 8.70
C MET A 22 -4.44 -19.43 9.11
N ARG A 23 -5.43 -18.85 9.80
CA ARG A 23 -6.71 -19.52 10.06
C ARG A 23 -7.48 -19.81 8.77
N PHE A 24 -7.54 -18.87 7.83
CA PHE A 24 -8.19 -19.10 6.54
C PHE A 24 -7.46 -20.18 5.72
N VAL A 25 -6.12 -20.15 5.71
CA VAL A 25 -5.29 -21.17 5.06
C VAL A 25 -5.59 -22.56 5.64
N PHE A 26 -5.53 -22.69 6.97
CA PHE A 26 -5.77 -23.94 7.68
C PHE A 26 -7.17 -24.53 7.42
N GLU A 27 -8.22 -23.70 7.46
CA GLU A 27 -9.58 -24.20 7.18
C GLU A 27 -9.75 -24.59 5.71
N ALA A 28 -9.13 -23.87 4.77
CA ALA A 28 -9.14 -24.25 3.36
C ALA A 28 -8.45 -25.60 3.12
N GLU A 29 -7.35 -25.89 3.81
CA GLU A 29 -6.64 -27.18 3.77
C GLU A 29 -7.49 -28.33 4.32
N LYS A 30 -8.38 -28.05 5.27
CA LYS A 30 -9.40 -28.99 5.76
C LYS A 30 -10.60 -29.13 4.82
N GLY A 31 -10.59 -28.49 3.65
CA GLY A 31 -11.67 -28.52 2.67
C GLY A 31 -12.80 -27.52 2.95
N ALA A 32 -12.64 -26.63 3.93
CA ALA A 32 -13.62 -25.59 4.23
C ALA A 32 -13.40 -24.34 3.36
N GLY A 33 -13.81 -24.43 2.09
CA GLY A 33 -13.80 -23.30 1.16
C GLY A 33 -12.54 -23.18 0.29
N PRO A 34 -12.46 -22.12 -0.54
CA PRO A 34 -11.31 -21.89 -1.40
C PRO A 34 -10.09 -21.37 -0.62
N ARG A 35 -8.88 -21.68 -1.10
CA ARG A 35 -7.64 -21.09 -0.57
C ARG A 35 -7.59 -19.59 -0.84
N VAL A 36 -7.01 -18.83 0.10
CA VAL A 36 -6.80 -17.39 -0.04
C VAL A 36 -5.80 -17.11 -1.16
N ALA A 37 -6.18 -16.30 -2.14
CA ALA A 37 -5.34 -15.97 -3.28
C ALA A 37 -4.56 -14.66 -3.08
N SER A 38 -5.13 -13.70 -2.33
CA SER A 38 -4.51 -12.39 -2.14
C SER A 38 -4.80 -11.78 -0.79
N LEU A 39 -3.91 -10.90 -0.34
CA LEU A 39 -4.08 -10.06 0.84
C LEU A 39 -3.91 -8.58 0.47
N GLN A 40 -4.85 -7.75 0.92
CA GLN A 40 -4.83 -6.31 0.69
C GLN A 40 -4.73 -5.54 2.02
N ASN A 41 -3.50 -5.17 2.40
CA ASN A 41 -3.20 -4.37 3.60
C ASN A 41 -2.50 -3.06 3.20
N ALA A 42 -2.54 -2.06 4.08
CA ALA A 42 -1.81 -0.82 3.81
C ALA A 42 -0.31 -1.04 3.95
N TYR A 43 0.45 -0.52 3.00
CA TYR A 43 1.90 -0.55 3.03
C TYR A 43 2.47 0.65 2.29
N ASN A 44 3.39 1.35 2.96
CA ASN A 44 4.11 2.52 2.44
C ASN A 44 5.29 2.85 3.38
N LEU A 45 6.05 3.89 3.05
CA LEU A 45 7.22 4.34 3.83
C LEU A 45 6.94 4.56 5.33
N VAL A 46 5.73 4.98 5.69
CA VAL A 46 5.32 5.27 7.08
C VAL A 46 4.47 4.18 7.73
N ASN A 47 4.14 3.10 7.00
CA ASN A 47 3.46 1.94 7.54
C ASN A 47 4.04 0.66 6.95
N ARG A 48 5.00 0.09 7.68
CA ARG A 48 5.74 -1.12 7.32
C ARG A 48 5.43 -2.31 8.22
N THR A 49 4.34 -2.25 8.99
CA THR A 49 3.93 -3.33 9.91
C THR A 49 3.72 -4.67 9.21
N PHE A 50 3.40 -4.65 7.92
CA PHE A 50 3.32 -5.84 7.07
C PHE A 50 4.62 -6.67 7.07
N GLU A 51 5.78 -6.02 7.09
CA GLU A 51 7.10 -6.67 7.02
C GLU A 51 7.40 -7.54 8.25
N VAL A 52 6.74 -7.29 9.39
CA VAL A 52 7.07 -7.98 10.65
C VAL A 52 6.70 -9.47 10.60
N ASN A 53 5.50 -9.79 10.10
CA ASN A 53 4.99 -11.17 10.10
C ASN A 53 4.23 -11.55 8.81
N LEU A 54 3.57 -10.59 8.16
CA LEU A 54 2.70 -10.89 7.02
C LEU A 54 3.49 -11.14 5.73
N ALA A 55 4.64 -10.50 5.56
CA ALA A 55 5.53 -10.77 4.43
C ALA A 55 5.94 -12.25 4.39
N GLU A 56 6.40 -12.82 5.52
CA GLU A 56 6.76 -14.24 5.62
C GLU A 56 5.55 -15.15 5.33
N VAL A 57 4.37 -14.84 5.89
CA VAL A 57 3.16 -15.62 5.64
C VAL A 57 2.79 -15.60 4.15
N CYS A 58 2.77 -14.43 3.52
CA CYS A 58 2.43 -14.30 2.10
C CYS A 58 3.42 -15.05 1.20
N GLU A 59 4.71 -14.98 1.50
CA GLU A 59 5.75 -15.69 0.76
C GLU A 59 5.62 -17.22 0.93
N ARG A 60 5.50 -17.73 2.16
CA ARG A 60 5.43 -19.17 2.41
C ARG A 60 4.14 -19.79 1.91
N GLU A 61 3.01 -19.09 2.06
CA GLU A 61 1.70 -19.60 1.69
C GLU A 61 1.30 -19.28 0.25
N GLN A 62 2.18 -18.60 -0.50
CA GLN A 62 1.98 -18.18 -1.89
C GLN A 62 0.73 -17.30 -2.07
N ILE A 63 0.57 -16.32 -1.18
CA ILE A 63 -0.55 -15.37 -1.19
C ILE A 63 -0.06 -14.05 -1.81
N ALA A 64 -0.69 -13.63 -2.91
CA ALA A 64 -0.35 -12.39 -3.57
C ALA A 64 -0.62 -11.17 -2.68
N PHE A 65 0.36 -10.29 -2.52
CA PHE A 65 0.18 -9.07 -1.75
C PHE A 65 -0.16 -7.87 -2.65
N LEU A 66 -1.26 -7.22 -2.32
CA LEU A 66 -1.82 -6.09 -3.05
C LEU A 66 -1.85 -4.86 -2.12
N PRO A 67 -0.73 -4.16 -1.91
CA PRO A 67 -0.68 -3.04 -0.98
C PRO A 67 -1.58 -1.89 -1.44
N TYR A 68 -2.20 -1.22 -0.48
CA TYR A 68 -2.98 -0.01 -0.73
C TYR A 68 -2.44 1.20 0.05
N SER A 69 -2.85 2.40 -0.37
CA SER A 69 -2.35 3.69 0.13
C SER A 69 -0.82 3.84 0.07
N PRO A 70 -0.18 3.57 -1.09
CA PRO A 70 1.28 3.74 -1.23
C PRO A 70 1.73 5.18 -0.93
N LEU A 71 0.87 6.16 -1.19
CA LEU A 71 1.12 7.57 -0.94
C LEU A 71 0.65 8.08 0.43
N ALA A 72 0.24 7.19 1.34
CA ALA A 72 -0.32 7.55 2.64
C ALA A 72 -1.42 8.62 2.50
N GLN A 73 -2.49 8.37 1.74
CA GLN A 73 -3.54 9.37 1.44
C GLN A 73 -3.08 10.70 0.80
N GLY A 74 -1.86 10.75 0.29
CA GLY A 74 -1.28 11.92 -0.37
C GLY A 74 -0.26 12.68 0.48
N TYR A 75 0.03 12.26 1.72
CA TYR A 75 1.08 12.91 2.51
C TYR A 75 2.48 12.67 1.95
N LEU A 76 2.71 11.53 1.27
CA LEU A 76 3.97 11.22 0.60
C LEU A 76 4.05 11.81 -0.83
N THR A 77 3.43 12.97 -1.06
CA THR A 77 3.55 13.70 -2.34
C THR A 77 4.10 15.12 -2.15
N GLY A 78 4.53 15.47 -0.93
CA GLY A 78 4.95 16.84 -0.59
C GLY A 78 3.85 17.90 -0.51
N LYS A 79 2.62 17.61 -0.95
CA LYS A 79 1.58 18.64 -1.09
C LYS A 79 1.00 19.16 0.23
N TYR A 80 1.28 18.47 1.33
CA TYR A 80 0.89 18.88 2.68
C TYR A 80 2.10 19.32 3.53
N ASP A 81 3.29 19.43 2.91
CA ASP A 81 4.50 19.87 3.61
C ASP A 81 4.28 21.23 4.28
N HIS A 82 4.91 21.42 5.44
CA HIS A 82 4.78 22.62 6.27
C HIS A 82 3.31 23.02 6.60
N GLY A 83 2.41 22.03 6.65
CA GLY A 83 1.00 22.24 7.01
C GLY A 83 0.13 22.75 5.85
N ALA A 84 0.61 22.70 4.61
CA ALA A 84 -0.17 23.08 3.45
C ALA A 84 -1.48 22.27 3.33
N ARG A 85 -2.56 22.91 2.90
CA ARG A 85 -3.87 22.27 2.65
C ARG A 85 -4.43 22.70 1.30
N PRO A 86 -3.90 22.15 0.19
CA PRO A 86 -4.30 22.54 -1.15
C PRO A 86 -5.82 22.36 -1.39
N GLN A 87 -6.41 23.26 -2.18
CA GLN A 87 -7.82 23.17 -2.52
C GLN A 87 -8.13 21.88 -3.29
N GLY A 88 -9.26 21.23 -2.96
CA GLY A 88 -9.68 19.96 -3.56
C GLY A 88 -8.87 18.74 -3.10
N SER A 89 -7.89 18.94 -2.20
CA SER A 89 -7.12 17.83 -1.65
C SER A 89 -7.96 16.97 -0.70
N ARG A 90 -7.55 15.71 -0.53
CA ARG A 90 -8.27 14.76 0.32
C ARG A 90 -8.36 15.25 1.77
N SER A 91 -7.32 15.88 2.31
CA SER A 91 -7.31 16.41 3.69
C SER A 91 -8.17 17.66 3.86
N GLN A 92 -8.48 18.38 2.79
CA GLN A 92 -9.42 19.50 2.81
C GLN A 92 -10.87 18.99 2.71
N LEU A 93 -11.13 18.07 1.77
CA LEU A 93 -12.49 17.58 1.48
C LEU A 93 -13.03 16.63 2.54
N PHE A 94 -12.15 15.88 3.22
CA PHE A 94 -12.54 14.82 4.13
C PHE A 94 -11.72 14.89 5.42
N ASN A 95 -12.39 14.82 6.57
CA ASN A 95 -11.75 14.71 7.88
C ASN A 95 -11.28 13.26 8.16
N ARG A 96 -10.46 12.70 7.26
CA ARG A 96 -9.98 11.30 7.29
C ARG A 96 -8.48 11.15 7.59
N GLY A 97 -7.84 12.24 8.01
CA GLY A 97 -6.39 12.31 8.26
C GLY A 97 -5.89 11.46 9.45
N GLN A 98 -6.79 10.96 10.30
CA GLN A 98 -6.46 10.23 11.54
C GLN A 98 -5.42 9.10 11.38
N ARG A 99 -5.36 8.44 10.21
CA ARG A 99 -4.41 7.34 9.97
C ARG A 99 -2.95 7.80 9.81
N TYR A 100 -2.72 9.00 9.28
CA TYR A 100 -1.39 9.52 8.95
C TYR A 100 -1.08 10.86 9.63
N GLU A 101 -1.92 11.27 10.59
CA GLU A 101 -1.76 12.45 11.45
C GLU A 101 -1.50 12.04 12.90
N THR A 102 -0.69 10.99 13.09
CA THR A 102 -0.25 10.56 14.42
C THR A 102 0.84 11.50 14.96
N PRO A 103 1.15 11.48 16.27
CA PRO A 103 2.29 12.25 16.80
C PRO A 103 3.56 12.03 15.96
N ASN A 104 4.24 13.12 15.63
CA ASN A 104 5.46 13.18 14.80
C ASN A 104 5.29 12.76 13.33
N ALA A 105 4.09 12.40 12.86
CA ALA A 105 3.89 11.94 11.48
C ALA A 105 4.27 13.00 10.45
N ALA A 106 3.92 14.27 10.69
CA ALA A 106 4.21 15.36 9.77
C ALA A 106 5.73 15.55 9.53
N GLU A 107 6.54 15.40 10.58
CA GLU A 107 8.00 15.50 10.49
C GLU A 107 8.58 14.33 9.69
N VAL A 108 8.15 13.10 9.98
CA VAL A 108 8.59 11.90 9.26
C VAL A 108 8.19 11.95 7.78
N LEU A 109 6.96 12.38 7.49
CA LEU A 109 6.46 12.56 6.12
C LEU A 109 7.29 13.59 5.35
N LEU A 110 7.60 14.72 5.98
CA LEU A 110 8.46 15.75 5.40
C LEU A 110 9.87 15.20 5.12
N GLN A 111 10.47 14.46 6.04
CA GLN A 111 11.79 13.85 5.86
C GLN A 111 11.83 12.90 4.65
N TYR A 112 10.80 12.06 4.44
CA TYR A 112 10.72 11.23 3.24
C TYR A 112 10.53 12.04 1.95
N ASN A 113 9.74 13.11 2.00
CA ASN A 113 9.56 13.99 0.85
C ASN A 113 10.86 14.75 0.51
N GLU A 114 11.62 15.18 1.51
CA GLU A 114 12.94 15.80 1.34
C GLU A 114 13.98 14.79 0.83
N LEU A 115 13.95 13.55 1.31
CA LEU A 115 14.79 12.47 0.80
C LEU A 115 14.53 12.21 -0.69
N ALA A 116 13.27 12.14 -1.11
CA ALA A 116 12.95 12.02 -2.53
C ALA A 116 13.55 13.16 -3.37
N ARG A 117 13.43 14.41 -2.87
CA ARG A 117 13.98 15.60 -3.53
C ARG A 117 15.51 15.59 -3.59
N SER A 118 16.20 15.05 -2.60
CA SER A 118 17.67 14.96 -2.61
C SER A 118 18.19 14.02 -3.72
N PHE A 119 17.39 13.05 -4.13
CA PHE A 119 17.63 12.21 -5.32
C PHE A 119 17.12 12.84 -6.62
N GLY A 120 16.62 14.08 -6.60
CA GLY A 120 16.03 14.74 -7.77
C GLY A 120 14.69 14.13 -8.22
N MET A 121 14.02 13.35 -7.36
CA MET A 121 12.77 12.68 -7.67
C MET A 121 11.56 13.44 -7.11
N GLU A 122 10.43 13.33 -7.80
CA GLU A 122 9.14 13.76 -7.26
C GLU A 122 8.73 12.81 -6.10
N PRO A 123 8.26 13.33 -4.95
CA PRO A 123 7.97 12.49 -3.79
C PRO A 123 6.95 11.38 -4.03
N ALA A 124 5.90 11.61 -4.83
CA ALA A 124 4.93 10.57 -5.14
C ALA A 124 5.53 9.45 -6.02
N LEU A 125 6.38 9.78 -6.99
CA LEU A 125 7.15 8.80 -7.76
C LEU A 125 8.02 7.95 -6.83
N PHE A 126 8.79 8.60 -5.95
CA PHE A 126 9.67 7.93 -4.99
C PHE A 126 8.90 6.96 -4.07
N ALA A 127 7.79 7.41 -3.49
CA ALA A 127 6.97 6.59 -2.61
C ALA A 127 6.31 5.39 -3.33
N ASN A 128 5.85 5.56 -4.57
CA ASN A 128 5.34 4.45 -5.36
C ASN A 128 6.44 3.45 -5.75
N ALA A 129 7.61 3.95 -6.15
CA ALA A 129 8.76 3.12 -6.51
C ALA A 129 9.27 2.30 -5.32
N TYR A 130 9.30 2.89 -4.12
CA TYR A 130 9.61 2.17 -2.88
C TYR A 130 8.69 0.95 -2.71
N VAL A 131 7.37 1.16 -2.79
CA VAL A 131 6.39 0.06 -2.63
C VAL A 131 6.53 -0.98 -3.73
N ALA A 132 6.66 -0.56 -4.99
CA ALA A 132 6.79 -1.45 -6.14
C ALA A 132 8.10 -2.27 -6.12
N SER A 133 9.17 -1.76 -5.52
CA SER A 133 10.47 -2.44 -5.45
C SER A 133 10.54 -3.58 -4.42
N ARG A 134 9.54 -3.73 -3.54
CA ARG A 134 9.60 -4.77 -2.49
C ARG A 134 9.32 -6.15 -3.08
N PRO A 135 10.13 -7.17 -2.76
CA PRO A 135 10.01 -8.50 -3.37
C PRO A 135 8.69 -9.21 -3.02
N PHE A 136 8.09 -8.88 -1.88
CA PHE A 136 6.81 -9.45 -1.45
C PHE A 136 5.58 -8.75 -2.06
N VAL A 137 5.75 -7.66 -2.83
CA VAL A 137 4.62 -6.93 -3.45
C VAL A 137 4.32 -7.51 -4.82
N THR A 138 3.10 -8.01 -5.02
CA THR A 138 2.66 -8.52 -6.32
C THR A 138 2.15 -7.41 -7.23
N ALA A 139 1.32 -6.50 -6.71
CA ALA A 139 0.83 -5.36 -7.48
C ALA A 139 0.45 -4.19 -6.57
N ASN A 140 1.09 -3.03 -6.79
CA ASN A 140 0.81 -1.81 -6.03
C ASN A 140 -0.50 -1.14 -6.47
N ILE A 141 -1.44 -0.93 -5.55
CA ILE A 141 -2.71 -0.24 -5.84
C ILE A 141 -2.50 1.28 -5.72
N VAL A 142 -2.24 1.90 -6.86
CA VAL A 142 -2.07 3.35 -6.99
C VAL A 142 -3.41 4.08 -6.97
N GLY A 143 -3.41 5.35 -6.53
CA GLY A 143 -4.60 6.19 -6.53
C GLY A 143 -4.30 7.57 -7.11
N ALA A 144 -5.14 8.01 -8.05
CA ALA A 144 -5.00 9.27 -8.75
C ALA A 144 -6.38 9.92 -8.97
N THR A 145 -6.44 11.25 -8.98
CA THR A 145 -7.63 12.02 -9.36
C THR A 145 -7.43 12.79 -10.66
N THR A 146 -6.24 12.71 -11.27
CA THR A 146 -5.90 13.31 -12.57
C THR A 146 -5.06 12.34 -13.38
N ILE A 147 -5.02 12.52 -14.71
CA ILE A 147 -4.18 11.69 -15.60
C ILE A 147 -2.69 11.86 -15.27
N ALA A 148 -2.22 13.10 -15.05
CA ALA A 148 -0.82 13.35 -14.68
C ALA A 148 -0.39 12.58 -13.42
N GLN A 149 -1.26 12.51 -12.39
CA GLN A 149 -0.97 11.71 -11.19
C GLN A 149 -0.89 10.22 -11.48
N LEU A 150 -1.75 9.72 -12.38
CA LEU A 150 -1.71 8.32 -12.81
C LEU A 150 -0.43 8.03 -13.58
N GLU A 151 -0.03 8.90 -14.51
CA GLU A 151 1.23 8.77 -15.27
C GLU A 151 2.45 8.74 -14.33
N THR A 152 2.52 9.64 -13.36
CA THR A 152 3.57 9.62 -12.31
C THR A 152 3.57 8.32 -11.51
N ALA A 153 2.40 7.77 -11.19
CA ALA A 153 2.33 6.52 -10.45
C ALA A 153 2.75 5.31 -11.31
N LEU A 154 2.39 5.30 -12.59
CA LEU A 154 2.76 4.23 -13.53
C LEU A 154 4.25 4.23 -13.86
N SER A 155 4.88 5.41 -13.99
CA SER A 155 6.33 5.49 -14.24
C SER A 155 7.21 5.01 -13.08
N SER A 156 6.61 4.68 -11.92
CA SER A 156 7.33 4.07 -10.80
C SER A 156 7.95 2.72 -11.13
N VAL A 157 7.45 2.01 -12.15
CA VAL A 157 8.04 0.73 -12.60
C VAL A 157 9.40 0.91 -13.30
N ASP A 158 9.69 2.11 -13.79
CA ASP A 158 10.94 2.43 -14.49
C ASP A 158 12.03 2.90 -13.50
N VAL A 159 11.70 3.03 -12.21
CA VAL A 159 12.64 3.45 -11.18
C VAL A 159 13.45 2.26 -10.69
N THR A 160 14.77 2.33 -10.84
CA THR A 160 15.68 1.40 -10.18
C THR A 160 15.89 1.82 -8.73
N TRP A 161 15.34 1.04 -7.79
CA TRP A 161 15.57 1.27 -6.37
C TRP A 161 16.91 0.66 -5.94
N THR A 162 17.83 1.48 -5.43
CA THR A 162 19.15 1.04 -4.95
C THR A 162 19.13 0.76 -3.44
N GLU A 163 20.14 0.04 -2.97
CA GLU A 163 20.43 -0.11 -1.53
C GLU A 163 20.86 1.20 -0.86
#